data_AF-A0AAN7RIA4-F1
#
_entry.id   AF-A0AAN7RIA4-F1
#
_cell.length_a   1.000
_cell.length_b   1.000
_cell.length_c   1.000
_cell.angle_alpha   90.00
_cell.angle_beta   90.00
_cell.angle_gamma   90.00
#
_symmetry.space_group_name_H-M   'P 1'
#
loop_
_entity.id
_entity.type
_entity.pdbx_description
1 polymer ?
#
loop_
_entity_poly.entity_id
_entity_poly.type
_entity_poly.pdbx_seq_one_letter_code
_entity_poly.pdbx_strand_id
1 'polypeptide(L)'
;MKARTRRKESHPMAPQTAARVHPPPWEVLVLVAHRLDPKTLATASCVCKTWAASMSSDCLWEPICSAHYPSLSGLRSADPSVPFHRLFSIGRAASKLRKRVRPPPPLLSLDSLDFIIDIRAQGLPIATLVKPGDELRLEVGPNNLFQFDLRNPKPESHSVEEMPSCVVKVTWNAVTKGWGGVFTVMDCDAKVSFIPGSEWWFWEDLPLLPTRSGVVADVKVVASSRRESGGKVRVEKVSVGMLSALSWRYLSVDDGLRYLQHFLLDPNPTTAGGGA
;
A
#
# COMPACT_ATOMS: atom_id res chain seq x y z
N MET A 1 83.15 -33.25 -67.81
CA MET A 1 82.91 -31.99 -67.09
C MET A 1 82.25 -32.30 -65.75
N LYS A 2 82.68 -31.61 -64.69
CA LYS A 2 82.47 -31.90 -63.27
C LYS A 2 81.01 -31.75 -62.78
N ALA A 3 80.80 -32.30 -61.57
CA ALA A 3 79.97 -31.77 -60.47
C ALA A 3 78.48 -32.20 -60.48
N ARG A 4 77.80 -32.46 -59.36
CA ARG A 4 78.11 -32.47 -57.92
C ARG A 4 76.96 -33.22 -57.24
N THR A 5 77.28 -34.19 -56.38
CA THR A 5 76.31 -34.84 -55.48
C THR A 5 75.83 -33.84 -54.43
N ARG A 6 74.52 -33.77 -54.17
CA ARG A 6 73.97 -33.08 -52.98
C ARG A 6 73.11 -34.07 -52.18
N ARG A 7 73.69 -34.57 -51.08
CA ARG A 7 72.99 -35.29 -50.00
C ARG A 7 71.89 -34.38 -49.44
N LYS A 8 70.69 -34.95 -49.25
CA LYS A 8 69.62 -34.37 -48.44
C LYS A 8 69.73 -35.05 -47.08
N GLU A 9 70.25 -34.34 -46.09
CA GLU A 9 70.25 -34.76 -44.69
C GLU A 9 68.82 -34.61 -44.14
N SER A 10 68.25 -35.73 -43.68
CA SER A 10 67.03 -35.79 -42.91
C SER A 10 67.37 -35.61 -41.43
N HIS A 11 67.04 -34.45 -40.86
CA HIS A 11 67.01 -34.30 -39.40
C HIS A 11 65.78 -35.00 -38.82
N PRO A 12 65.91 -35.83 -37.77
CA PRO A 12 64.76 -36.36 -37.04
C PRO A 12 64.21 -35.29 -36.10
N MET A 13 62.93 -34.97 -36.25
CA MET A 13 62.19 -34.10 -35.33
C MET A 13 61.72 -34.95 -34.14
N ALA A 14 62.21 -34.62 -32.94
CA ALA A 14 61.79 -35.27 -31.70
C ALA A 14 60.28 -35.06 -31.45
N PRO A 15 59.56 -36.04 -30.87
CA PRO A 15 58.16 -35.88 -30.54
C PRO A 15 58.02 -34.90 -29.35
N GLN A 16 57.37 -33.76 -29.60
CA GLN A 16 56.93 -32.87 -28.53
C GLN A 16 55.76 -33.53 -27.79
N THR A 17 55.97 -33.85 -26.52
CA THR A 17 54.94 -34.35 -25.61
C THR A 17 53.92 -33.24 -25.38
N ALA A 18 52.78 -33.30 -26.08
CA ALA A 18 51.64 -32.46 -25.79
C ALA A 18 51.13 -32.78 -24.38
N ALA A 19 51.35 -31.87 -23.43
CA ALA A 19 50.77 -31.95 -22.10
C ALA A 19 49.25 -32.03 -22.22
N ARG A 20 48.66 -33.14 -21.77
CA ARG A 20 47.20 -33.29 -21.71
C ARG A 20 46.67 -32.26 -20.72
N VAL A 21 46.03 -31.21 -21.24
CA VAL A 21 45.27 -30.26 -20.42
C VAL A 21 44.00 -30.98 -19.97
N HIS A 22 44.02 -31.51 -18.76
CA HIS A 22 42.82 -32.07 -18.15
C HIS A 22 41.85 -30.91 -17.86
N PRO A 23 40.55 -31.05 -18.16
CA PRO A 23 39.57 -30.06 -17.72
C PRO A 23 39.65 -29.93 -16.19
N PRO A 24 39.54 -28.72 -15.64
CA PRO A 24 39.58 -28.53 -14.20
C PRO A 24 38.52 -29.42 -13.53
N PRO A 25 38.80 -29.95 -12.33
CA PRO A 25 37.83 -30.72 -11.57
C PRO A 25 36.51 -29.92 -11.43
N TRP A 26 35.37 -30.57 -11.59
CA TRP A 26 34.06 -29.92 -11.59
C TRP A 26 33.77 -29.23 -10.24
N GLU A 27 34.49 -29.62 -9.19
CA GLU A 27 34.51 -29.00 -7.86
C GLU A 27 34.95 -27.52 -7.90
N VAL A 28 35.75 -27.12 -8.90
CA VAL A 28 36.13 -25.71 -9.12
C VAL A 28 34.92 -24.85 -9.44
N LEU A 29 33.88 -25.41 -10.07
CA LEU A 29 32.65 -24.68 -10.37
C LEU A 29 31.92 -24.24 -9.09
N VAL A 30 32.02 -25.00 -7.99
CA VAL A 30 31.42 -24.64 -6.69
C VAL A 30 32.12 -23.42 -6.08
N LEU A 31 33.45 -23.32 -6.23
CA LEU A 31 34.21 -22.16 -5.75
C LEU A 31 33.85 -20.88 -6.52
N VAL A 32 33.66 -21.00 -7.85
CA VAL A 32 33.18 -19.89 -8.68
C VAL A 32 31.73 -19.54 -8.33
N ALA A 33 30.89 -20.55 -8.08
CA ALA A 33 29.49 -20.38 -7.73
C ALA A 33 29.28 -19.54 -6.46
N HIS A 34 30.16 -19.63 -5.46
CA HIS A 34 30.13 -18.78 -4.26
C HIS A 34 30.28 -17.27 -4.54
N ARG A 35 30.76 -16.89 -5.73
CA ARG A 35 30.92 -15.48 -6.14
C ARG A 35 29.74 -14.95 -6.95
N LEU A 36 28.80 -15.83 -7.33
CA LEU A 36 27.67 -15.48 -8.18
C LEU A 36 26.45 -15.06 -7.35
N ASP A 37 25.68 -14.09 -7.85
CA ASP A 37 24.41 -13.74 -7.22
C ASP A 37 23.35 -14.83 -7.48
N PRO A 38 22.27 -14.90 -6.67
CA PRO A 38 21.28 -15.96 -6.76
C PRO A 38 20.56 -16.04 -8.11
N LYS A 39 20.45 -14.92 -8.86
CA LYS A 39 19.84 -14.91 -10.19
C LYS A 39 20.81 -15.53 -11.21
N THR A 40 22.09 -15.21 -11.12
CA THR A 40 23.12 -15.78 -11.99
C THR A 40 23.32 -17.27 -11.72
N LEU A 41 23.31 -17.72 -10.46
CA LEU A 41 23.32 -19.16 -10.12
C LEU A 41 22.14 -19.93 -10.74
N ALA A 42 20.93 -19.38 -10.63
CA ALA A 42 19.75 -20.00 -11.22
C ALA A 42 19.78 -20.02 -12.75
N THR A 43 20.47 -19.06 -13.38
CA THR A 43 20.63 -19.03 -14.84
C THR A 43 21.71 -20.04 -15.27
N ALA A 44 22.80 -20.13 -14.53
CA ALA A 44 23.89 -21.07 -14.71
C ALA A 44 23.43 -22.54 -14.59
N SER A 45 22.51 -22.85 -13.66
CA SER A 45 21.95 -24.19 -13.51
C SER A 45 21.16 -24.68 -14.75
N CYS A 46 20.76 -23.78 -15.65
CA CYS A 46 20.03 -24.13 -16.87
C CYS A 46 20.95 -24.49 -18.07
N VAL A 47 22.27 -24.39 -17.93
CA VAL A 47 23.21 -24.58 -19.07
C VAL A 47 23.31 -26.06 -19.49
N CYS A 48 23.52 -26.97 -18.54
CA CYS A 48 23.56 -28.41 -18.78
C CYS A 48 23.33 -29.19 -17.48
N LYS A 49 23.18 -30.53 -17.56
CA LYS A 49 22.92 -31.40 -16.39
C LYS A 49 23.99 -31.28 -15.29
N THR A 50 25.26 -31.16 -15.68
CA THR A 50 26.36 -31.03 -14.73
C THR A 50 26.30 -29.69 -14.00
N TRP A 51 26.07 -28.59 -14.74
CA TRP A 51 25.87 -27.28 -14.13
C TRP A 51 24.62 -27.23 -13.25
N ALA A 52 23.55 -27.91 -13.65
CA ALA A 52 22.36 -28.04 -12.83
C ALA A 52 22.66 -28.69 -11.47
N ALA A 53 23.39 -29.82 -11.47
CA ALA A 53 23.77 -30.51 -10.24
C ALA A 53 24.71 -29.66 -9.37
N SER A 54 25.74 -29.04 -9.95
CA SER A 54 26.70 -28.22 -9.19
C SER A 54 26.06 -26.94 -8.65
N MET A 55 25.34 -26.19 -9.48
CA MET A 55 24.77 -24.89 -9.13
C MET A 55 23.51 -25.00 -8.28
N SER A 56 22.91 -26.19 -8.13
CA SER A 56 21.75 -26.45 -7.24
C SER A 56 22.16 -27.04 -5.89
N SER A 57 23.46 -27.20 -5.64
CA SER A 57 23.99 -27.78 -4.40
C SER A 57 23.61 -26.96 -3.18
N ASP A 58 23.14 -27.63 -2.12
CA ASP A 58 22.66 -26.98 -0.90
C ASP A 58 23.74 -26.14 -0.20
N CYS A 59 25.02 -26.51 -0.27
CA CYS A 59 26.10 -25.73 0.33
C CYS A 59 26.24 -24.32 -0.28
N LEU A 60 25.78 -24.12 -1.52
CA LEU A 60 25.73 -22.81 -2.17
C LEU A 60 24.49 -22.02 -1.74
N TRP A 61 23.34 -22.69 -1.62
CA TRP A 61 22.06 -22.04 -1.38
C TRP A 61 21.73 -21.82 0.10
N GLU A 62 22.34 -22.57 1.01
CA GLU A 62 22.18 -22.44 2.46
C GLU A 62 22.46 -21.03 2.99
N PRO A 63 23.66 -20.43 2.74
CA PRO A 63 23.95 -19.08 3.20
C PRO A 63 23.05 -18.03 2.53
N ILE A 64 22.72 -18.22 1.25
CA ILE A 64 21.83 -17.33 0.49
C ILE A 64 20.41 -17.35 1.07
N CYS A 65 19.86 -18.55 1.31
CA CYS A 65 18.53 -18.71 1.86
C CYS A 65 18.45 -18.17 3.29
N SER A 66 19.47 -18.43 4.11
CA SER A 66 19.51 -17.94 5.49
C SER A 66 19.61 -16.42 5.57
N ALA A 67 20.35 -15.78 4.65
CA ALA A 67 20.46 -14.33 4.59
C ALA A 67 19.16 -13.64 4.13
N HIS A 68 18.47 -14.20 3.13
CA HIS A 68 17.28 -13.57 2.55
C HIS A 68 15.96 -13.97 3.23
N TYR A 69 15.88 -15.21 3.73
CA TYR A 69 14.67 -15.81 4.28
C TYR A 69 14.99 -16.66 5.53
N PRO A 70 15.46 -16.06 6.63
CA PRO A 70 15.91 -16.79 7.84
C PRO A 70 14.81 -17.66 8.46
N SER A 71 13.54 -17.26 8.37
CA SER A 71 12.42 -18.08 8.85
C SER A 71 12.17 -19.33 8.00
N LEU A 72 12.51 -19.29 6.71
CA LEU A 72 12.37 -20.45 5.81
C LEU A 72 13.56 -21.39 5.92
N SER A 73 14.78 -20.88 6.16
CA SER A 73 15.94 -21.75 6.37
C SER A 73 15.77 -22.62 7.62
N GLY A 74 15.14 -22.10 8.67
CA GLY A 74 14.78 -22.87 9.87
C GLY A 74 13.78 -24.01 9.62
N LEU A 75 13.02 -23.98 8.51
CA LEU A 75 12.09 -25.07 8.16
C LEU A 75 12.82 -26.37 7.82
N ARG A 76 14.10 -26.30 7.43
CA ARG A 76 14.94 -27.48 7.20
C ARG A 76 15.15 -28.31 8.47
N SER A 77 15.04 -27.70 9.65
CA SER A 77 15.03 -28.42 10.93
C SER A 77 13.78 -29.28 11.11
N ALA A 78 12.66 -28.89 10.49
CA ALA A 78 11.41 -29.65 10.53
C ALA A 78 11.31 -30.66 9.37
N ASP A 79 11.83 -30.32 8.18
CA ASP A 79 11.89 -31.22 7.03
C ASP A 79 13.26 -31.12 6.33
N PRO A 80 14.20 -32.03 6.65
CA PRO A 80 15.55 -32.05 6.07
C PRO A 80 15.57 -32.42 4.58
N SER A 81 14.46 -32.92 4.02
CA SER A 81 14.38 -33.36 2.63
C SER A 81 14.25 -32.20 1.63
N VAL A 82 13.91 -31.00 2.11
CA VAL A 82 13.70 -29.83 1.26
C VAL A 82 15.03 -29.10 1.01
N PRO A 83 15.50 -29.00 -0.24
CA PRO A 83 16.75 -28.31 -0.54
C PRO A 83 16.60 -26.79 -0.44
N PHE A 84 17.68 -26.09 -0.10
CA PHE A 84 17.64 -24.64 0.17
C PHE A 84 17.31 -23.80 -1.06
N HIS A 85 17.70 -24.23 -2.26
CA HIS A 85 17.34 -23.53 -3.49
C HIS A 85 15.82 -23.47 -3.69
N ARG A 86 15.08 -24.50 -3.22
CA ARG A 86 13.62 -24.55 -3.23
C ARG A 86 13.01 -23.63 -2.18
N LEU A 87 13.57 -23.58 -0.97
CA LEU A 87 13.14 -22.64 0.06
C LEU A 87 13.35 -21.19 -0.39
N PHE A 88 14.50 -20.89 -1.01
CA PHE A 88 14.79 -19.59 -1.58
C PHE A 88 13.81 -19.21 -2.70
N SER A 89 13.47 -20.15 -3.60
CA SER A 89 12.53 -19.89 -4.69
C SER A 89 11.12 -19.61 -4.18
N ILE A 90 10.65 -20.35 -3.17
CA ILE A 90 9.37 -20.12 -2.49
C ILE A 90 9.35 -18.76 -1.79
N GLY A 91 10.38 -18.44 -0.99
CA GLY A 91 10.51 -17.15 -0.32
C GLY A 91 10.50 -15.98 -1.30
N ARG A 92 11.19 -16.15 -2.45
CA ARG A 92 11.22 -15.16 -3.53
C ARG A 92 9.87 -15.01 -4.22
N ALA A 93 9.16 -16.11 -4.47
CA ALA A 93 7.81 -16.08 -5.03
C ALA A 93 6.83 -15.39 -4.07
N ALA A 94 6.83 -15.76 -2.79
CA ALA A 94 6.00 -15.15 -1.76
C ALA A 94 6.28 -13.63 -1.61
N SER A 95 7.56 -13.23 -1.61
CA SER A 95 7.94 -11.82 -1.58
C SER A 95 7.45 -11.05 -2.81
N LYS A 96 7.55 -11.65 -4.01
CA LYS A 96 7.00 -11.06 -5.24
C LYS A 96 5.48 -10.95 -5.19
N LEU A 97 4.78 -11.95 -4.65
CA LEU A 97 3.33 -11.90 -4.49
C LEU A 97 2.93 -10.75 -3.56
N ARG A 98 3.56 -10.59 -2.39
CA ARG A 98 3.31 -9.45 -1.49
C ARG A 98 3.49 -8.10 -2.18
N LYS A 99 4.46 -7.98 -3.09
CA LYS A 99 4.69 -6.76 -3.88
C LYS A 99 3.72 -6.59 -5.05
N ARG A 100 3.07 -7.66 -5.51
CA ARG A 100 2.13 -7.68 -6.65
C ARG A 100 0.68 -7.60 -6.26
N VAL A 101 0.32 -7.80 -4.99
CA VAL A 101 -1.04 -7.55 -4.50
C VAL A 101 -1.25 -6.03 -4.43
N ARG A 102 -1.34 -5.38 -5.60
CA ARG A 102 -2.08 -4.14 -5.70
C ARG A 102 -3.54 -4.55 -5.61
N PRO A 103 -4.31 -4.03 -4.65
CA PRO A 103 -5.75 -4.30 -4.61
C PRO A 103 -6.38 -3.94 -5.95
N PRO A 104 -7.42 -4.64 -6.40
CA PRO A 104 -8.14 -4.25 -7.59
C PRO A 104 -8.60 -2.78 -7.48
N PRO A 105 -8.75 -2.07 -8.61
CA PRO A 105 -9.32 -0.74 -8.61
C PRO A 105 -10.67 -0.73 -7.87
N PRO A 106 -11.01 0.32 -7.11
CA PRO A 106 -12.34 0.44 -6.52
C PRO A 106 -13.40 0.39 -7.62
N LEU A 107 -14.50 -0.32 -7.38
CA LEU A 107 -15.68 -0.31 -8.24
C LEU A 107 -16.44 1.02 -8.09
N LEU A 108 -16.30 1.65 -6.92
CA LEU A 108 -16.86 2.95 -6.61
C LEU A 108 -15.97 4.07 -7.16
N SER A 109 -16.56 5.04 -7.86
CA SER A 109 -15.86 6.25 -8.32
C SER A 109 -16.23 7.44 -7.42
N LEU A 110 -15.30 8.39 -7.24
CA LEU A 110 -15.61 9.66 -6.59
C LEU A 110 -16.76 10.40 -7.29
N ASP A 111 -16.87 10.32 -8.63
CA ASP A 111 -17.92 11.02 -9.37
C ASP A 111 -19.33 10.52 -9.04
N SER A 112 -19.43 9.34 -8.40
CA SER A 112 -20.69 8.73 -8.00
C SER A 112 -21.05 9.05 -6.55
N LEU A 113 -20.28 9.89 -5.85
CA LEU A 113 -20.47 10.20 -4.45
C LEU A 113 -20.71 11.69 -4.20
N ASP A 114 -21.55 11.97 -3.20
CA ASP A 114 -21.66 13.26 -2.54
C ASP A 114 -21.29 13.09 -1.06
N PHE A 115 -20.44 14.00 -0.56
CA PHE A 115 -20.06 14.03 0.85
C PHE A 115 -20.82 15.14 1.55
N ILE A 116 -21.55 14.77 2.60
CA ILE A 116 -22.39 15.69 3.37
C ILE A 116 -21.84 15.78 4.78
N ILE A 117 -21.50 16.98 5.22
CA ILE A 117 -21.04 17.26 6.58
C ILE A 117 -22.07 18.18 7.23
N ASP A 118 -22.66 17.74 8.32
CA ASP A 118 -23.61 18.52 9.13
C ASP A 118 -22.98 18.82 10.50
N ILE A 119 -23.02 20.09 10.90
CA ILE A 119 -22.48 20.59 12.16
C ILE A 119 -23.59 21.31 12.91
N ARG A 120 -23.89 20.83 14.12
CA ARG A 120 -24.93 21.40 14.99
C ARG A 120 -24.37 21.80 16.34
N ALA A 121 -24.78 22.93 16.88
CA ALA A 121 -24.49 23.33 18.27
C ALA A 121 -25.80 23.33 19.05
N GLN A 122 -25.85 22.59 20.16
CA GLN A 122 -27.04 22.53 21.04
C GLN A 122 -28.34 22.20 20.28
N GLY A 123 -28.25 21.39 19.21
CA GLY A 123 -29.39 21.03 18.36
C GLY A 123 -29.72 22.02 17.24
N LEU A 124 -29.07 23.19 17.19
CA LEU A 124 -29.24 24.18 16.12
C LEU A 124 -28.23 23.92 14.98
N PRO A 125 -28.66 23.99 13.70
CA PRO A 125 -27.74 23.85 12.58
C PRO A 125 -26.80 25.06 12.50
N ILE A 126 -25.49 24.81 12.45
CA ILE A 126 -24.46 25.84 12.28
C ILE A 126 -24.01 25.85 10.82
N ALA A 127 -23.72 24.68 10.27
CA ALA A 127 -23.26 24.53 8.90
C ALA A 127 -23.66 23.16 8.36
N THR A 128 -24.21 23.15 7.16
CA THR A 128 -24.39 21.93 6.36
C THR A 128 -23.65 22.13 5.05
N LEU A 129 -22.64 21.30 4.82
CA LEU A 129 -21.78 21.36 3.64
C LEU A 129 -22.01 20.13 2.80
N VAL A 130 -22.11 20.35 1.48
CA VAL A 130 -22.19 19.26 0.51
C VAL A 130 -21.05 19.46 -0.47
N LYS A 131 -20.23 18.42 -0.63
CA LYS A 131 -19.11 18.41 -1.57
C LYS A 131 -19.28 17.24 -2.53
N PRO A 132 -19.57 17.52 -3.82
CA PRO A 132 -19.58 16.50 -4.85
C PRO A 132 -18.21 15.85 -5.00
N GLY A 133 -18.16 14.53 -5.18
CA GLY A 133 -16.90 13.79 -5.27
C GLY A 133 -16.12 14.04 -6.56
N ASP A 134 -16.78 14.43 -7.66
CA ASP A 134 -16.12 14.84 -8.90
C ASP A 134 -15.25 16.10 -8.72
N GLU A 135 -15.67 17.04 -7.87
CA GLU A 135 -14.86 18.21 -7.49
C GLU A 135 -13.59 17.84 -6.71
N LEU A 136 -13.63 16.74 -5.94
CA LEU A 136 -12.48 16.32 -5.15
C LEU A 136 -11.29 15.93 -6.02
N ARG A 137 -11.52 15.46 -7.26
CA ARG A 137 -10.42 15.08 -8.17
C ARG A 137 -9.51 16.24 -8.53
N LEU A 138 -10.03 17.47 -8.47
CA LEU A 138 -9.29 18.70 -8.75
C LEU A 138 -8.49 19.16 -7.53
N GLU A 139 -8.92 18.81 -6.32
CA GLU A 139 -8.32 19.22 -5.05
C GLU A 139 -7.36 18.17 -4.45
N VAL A 140 -7.55 16.90 -4.82
CA VAL A 140 -6.65 15.82 -4.51
C VAL A 140 -5.36 16.08 -5.30
N GLY A 141 -4.43 16.79 -4.65
CA GLY A 141 -3.13 17.12 -5.20
C GLY A 141 -2.27 15.89 -5.53
N PRO A 142 -0.98 16.06 -5.85
CA PRO A 142 -0.11 14.98 -6.37
C PRO A 142 0.02 13.75 -5.46
N ASN A 143 -0.40 13.84 -4.19
CA ASN A 143 -0.27 12.76 -3.20
C ASN A 143 -1.46 11.78 -3.21
N ASN A 144 -2.54 12.05 -3.95
CA ASN A 144 -3.71 11.18 -4.07
C ASN A 144 -4.30 10.70 -2.73
N LEU A 145 -4.35 11.59 -1.72
CA LEU A 145 -4.82 11.28 -0.37
C LEU A 145 -6.32 11.52 -0.23
N PHE A 146 -6.98 10.69 0.59
CA PHE A 146 -8.37 10.84 0.99
C PHE A 146 -8.46 11.89 2.10
N GLN A 147 -8.23 13.14 1.72
CA GLN A 147 -8.33 14.32 2.57
C GLN A 147 -8.74 15.51 1.71
N PHE A 148 -9.75 16.27 2.15
CA PHE A 148 -10.22 17.43 1.39
C PHE A 148 -10.80 18.53 2.28
N ASP A 149 -10.84 19.73 1.71
CA ASP A 149 -11.34 20.93 2.38
C ASP A 149 -12.72 21.30 1.83
N LEU A 150 -13.67 21.54 2.71
CA LEU A 150 -14.94 22.18 2.41
C LEU A 150 -14.83 23.64 2.85
N ARG A 151 -14.65 24.53 1.88
CA ARG A 151 -14.62 25.98 2.09
C ARG A 151 -15.94 26.57 1.67
N ASN A 152 -16.33 27.63 2.37
CA ASN A 152 -17.48 28.45 2.02
C ASN A 152 -18.81 27.65 2.11
N PRO A 153 -19.25 27.28 3.32
CA PRO A 153 -20.62 26.83 3.50
C PRO A 153 -21.56 27.89 2.88
N LYS A 154 -22.65 27.44 2.24
CA LYS A 154 -23.60 28.32 1.53
C LYS A 154 -23.93 29.58 2.36
N PRO A 155 -24.33 30.70 1.73
CA PRO A 155 -24.69 31.96 2.43
C PRO A 155 -25.79 31.83 3.49
N GLU A 156 -26.46 30.67 3.58
CA GLU A 156 -27.40 30.29 4.64
C GLU A 156 -26.70 29.79 5.92
N SER A 157 -25.38 29.85 6.00
CA SER A 157 -24.60 29.55 7.21
C SER A 157 -25.14 30.35 8.38
N HIS A 158 -25.70 29.66 9.38
CA HIS A 158 -26.22 30.31 10.56
C HIS A 158 -25.05 30.78 11.41
N SER A 159 -24.81 32.09 11.38
CA SER A 159 -23.93 32.75 12.33
C SER A 159 -24.50 32.55 13.74
N VAL A 160 -23.73 31.93 14.64
CA VAL A 160 -24.16 31.65 16.02
C VAL A 160 -23.49 32.65 16.96
N GLU A 161 -24.18 33.02 18.04
CA GLU A 161 -23.57 33.80 19.12
C GLU A 161 -22.42 33.01 19.77
N GLU A 162 -21.48 33.74 20.37
CA GLU A 162 -20.36 33.15 21.07
C GLU A 162 -20.86 32.24 22.20
N MET A 163 -20.46 30.96 22.18
CA MET A 163 -20.84 29.98 23.19
C MET A 163 -19.57 29.42 23.85
N PRO A 164 -19.20 29.88 25.06
CA PRO A 164 -17.97 29.43 25.72
C PRO A 164 -17.98 27.94 26.09
N SER A 165 -19.15 27.30 26.10
CA SER A 165 -19.32 25.87 26.30
C SER A 165 -20.59 25.40 25.61
N CYS A 166 -20.45 24.67 24.51
CA CYS A 166 -21.56 24.04 23.79
C CYS A 166 -21.21 22.61 23.40
N VAL A 167 -22.23 21.76 23.29
CA VAL A 167 -22.09 20.43 22.68
C VAL A 167 -22.28 20.63 21.18
N VAL A 168 -21.24 20.30 20.42
CA VAL A 168 -21.24 20.30 18.96
C VAL A 168 -21.35 18.88 18.47
N LYS A 169 -22.35 18.63 17.64
CA LYS A 169 -22.57 17.39 16.91
C LYS A 169 -22.00 17.53 15.51
N VAL A 170 -21.17 16.59 15.09
CA VAL A 170 -20.62 16.49 13.75
C VAL A 170 -21.05 15.17 13.14
N THR A 171 -21.74 15.26 12.01
CA THR A 171 -22.14 14.10 11.22
C THR A 171 -21.53 14.20 9.83
N TRP A 172 -20.84 13.15 9.38
CA TRP A 172 -20.29 13.05 8.03
C TRP A 172 -20.88 11.82 7.33
N ASN A 173 -21.53 12.05 6.19
CA ASN A 173 -22.11 11.01 5.35
C ASN A 173 -21.44 10.97 3.98
N ALA A 174 -21.21 9.76 3.48
CA ALA A 174 -20.92 9.48 2.08
C ALA A 174 -22.19 8.91 1.43
N VAL A 175 -22.67 9.55 0.36
CA VAL A 175 -23.94 9.22 -0.29
C VAL A 175 -23.68 8.91 -1.76
N THR A 176 -24.29 7.86 -2.30
CA THR A 176 -24.24 7.61 -3.74
C THR A 176 -25.20 8.54 -4.48
N LYS A 177 -24.78 9.06 -5.65
CA LYS A 177 -25.63 9.90 -6.50
C LYS A 177 -26.94 9.18 -6.82
N GLY A 178 -28.06 9.91 -6.73
CA GLY A 178 -29.39 9.33 -6.86
C GLY A 178 -29.90 8.63 -5.59
N TRP A 179 -29.23 8.79 -4.44
CA TRP A 179 -29.64 8.27 -3.13
C TRP A 179 -29.72 6.74 -3.05
N GLY A 180 -28.90 6.02 -3.84
CA GLY A 180 -28.90 4.56 -3.88
C GLY A 180 -28.30 3.88 -2.65
N GLY A 181 -27.58 4.63 -1.80
CA GLY A 181 -26.93 4.14 -0.60
C GLY A 181 -26.31 5.29 0.19
N VAL A 182 -26.32 5.17 1.52
CA VAL A 182 -25.76 6.15 2.47
C VAL A 182 -24.91 5.39 3.49
N PHE A 183 -23.72 5.91 3.75
CA PHE A 183 -22.87 5.44 4.83
C PHE A 183 -22.47 6.62 5.71
N THR A 184 -22.77 6.52 7.01
CA THR A 184 -22.35 7.49 8.01
C THR A 184 -20.92 7.19 8.42
N VAL A 185 -20.01 8.03 7.93
CA VAL A 185 -18.57 7.92 8.19
C VAL A 185 -18.25 8.40 9.61
N MET A 186 -18.96 9.40 10.11
CA MET A 186 -18.80 9.89 11.49
C MET A 186 -20.14 10.37 12.04
N ASP A 187 -20.43 10.06 13.29
CA ASP A 187 -21.55 10.65 14.04
C ASP A 187 -21.16 10.85 15.51
N CYS A 188 -20.51 11.98 15.81
CA CYS A 188 -19.92 12.22 17.11
C CYS A 188 -20.35 13.57 17.72
N ASP A 189 -20.37 13.60 19.06
CA ASP A 189 -20.64 14.80 19.85
C ASP A 189 -19.40 15.15 20.68
N ALA A 190 -19.02 16.42 20.69
CA ALA A 190 -17.95 16.92 21.56
C ALA A 190 -18.33 18.23 22.23
N LYS A 191 -17.87 18.41 23.47
CA LYS A 191 -18.00 19.67 24.18
C LYS A 191 -16.87 20.61 23.76
N VAL A 192 -17.21 21.74 23.17
CA VAL A 192 -16.26 22.72 22.64
C VAL A 192 -16.66 24.15 22.99
N SER A 193 -15.70 25.07 22.91
CA SER A 193 -15.93 26.50 23.01
C SER A 193 -16.06 27.12 21.61
N PHE A 194 -17.24 27.65 21.30
CA PHE A 194 -17.57 28.31 20.03
C PHE A 194 -17.21 29.80 20.07
N ILE A 195 -15.93 30.09 19.84
CA ILE A 195 -15.31 31.43 19.99
C ILE A 195 -14.62 31.81 18.67
N PRO A 196 -14.50 33.09 18.28
CA PRO A 196 -13.80 33.48 17.05
C PRO A 196 -12.38 32.89 16.94
N GLY A 197 -12.05 32.33 15.78
CA GLY A 197 -10.72 31.75 15.51
C GLY A 197 -10.40 30.42 16.21
N SER A 198 -11.38 29.80 16.85
CA SER A 198 -11.22 28.47 17.43
C SER A 198 -11.12 27.37 16.36
N GLU A 199 -10.40 26.31 16.72
CA GLU A 199 -10.28 25.11 15.90
C GLU A 199 -10.63 23.88 16.73
N TRP A 200 -11.38 22.95 16.14
CA TRP A 200 -11.80 21.72 16.77
C TRP A 200 -11.47 20.53 15.90
N TRP A 201 -11.11 19.43 16.55
CA TRP A 201 -10.77 18.17 15.91
C TRP A 201 -11.67 17.08 16.48
N PHE A 202 -12.26 16.32 15.58
CA PHE A 202 -13.12 15.19 15.84
C PHE A 202 -12.50 13.98 15.16
N TRP A 203 -12.57 12.83 15.83
CA TRP A 203 -12.11 11.57 15.25
C TRP A 203 -12.94 10.41 15.78
N GLU A 204 -13.15 9.42 14.94
CA GLU A 204 -13.93 8.23 15.25
C GLU A 204 -13.34 7.02 14.54
N ASP A 205 -13.26 5.90 15.26
CA ASP A 205 -12.84 4.62 14.68
C ASP A 205 -13.95 4.10 13.77
N LEU A 206 -13.61 3.83 12.50
CA LEU A 206 -14.56 3.28 11.55
C LEU A 206 -14.73 1.77 11.73
N PRO A 207 -15.89 1.20 11.36
CA PRO A 207 -16.14 -0.23 11.46
C PRO A 207 -15.04 -1.08 10.82
N LEU A 208 -14.56 -2.09 11.54
CA LEU A 208 -13.52 -2.99 11.04
C LEU A 208 -14.05 -3.86 9.91
N LEU A 209 -13.27 -3.97 8.83
CA LEU A 209 -13.51 -4.93 7.76
C LEU A 209 -12.69 -6.21 8.05
N PRO A 210 -13.21 -7.41 7.72
CA PRO A 210 -12.57 -8.70 8.07
C PRO A 210 -11.11 -8.87 7.59
N THR A 211 -10.70 -8.07 6.60
CA THR A 211 -9.41 -8.20 5.91
C THR A 211 -8.54 -6.94 5.98
N ARG A 212 -8.93 -5.90 6.74
CA ARG A 212 -8.21 -4.62 6.78
C ARG A 212 -7.84 -4.20 8.20
N SER A 213 -6.72 -3.49 8.30
CA SER A 213 -6.35 -2.73 9.50
C SER A 213 -7.36 -1.61 9.75
N GLY A 214 -7.50 -1.20 11.02
CA GLY A 214 -8.44 -0.16 11.43
C GLY A 214 -8.29 1.13 10.63
N VAL A 215 -9.41 1.78 10.39
CA VAL A 215 -9.51 3.08 9.72
C VAL A 215 -10.12 4.07 10.70
N VAL A 216 -9.63 5.30 10.70
CA VAL A 216 -10.12 6.40 11.53
C VAL A 216 -10.64 7.49 10.62
N ALA A 217 -11.82 8.02 10.88
CA ALA A 217 -12.27 9.25 10.26
C ALA A 217 -11.80 10.44 11.10
N ASP A 218 -11.32 11.51 10.47
CA ASP A 218 -11.05 12.79 11.13
C ASP A 218 -11.83 13.94 10.49
N VAL A 219 -12.26 14.87 11.33
CA VAL A 219 -12.89 16.11 10.91
C VAL A 219 -12.26 17.27 11.68
N LYS A 220 -11.70 18.23 10.95
CA LYS A 220 -11.26 19.53 11.48
C LYS A 220 -12.30 20.58 11.16
N VAL A 221 -12.74 21.34 12.15
CA VAL A 221 -13.64 22.47 11.98
C VAL A 221 -12.95 23.74 12.45
N VAL A 222 -12.95 24.79 11.63
CA VAL A 222 -12.32 26.09 11.92
C VAL A 222 -13.38 27.18 11.91
N ALA A 223 -13.46 27.92 13.00
CA ALA A 223 -14.32 29.08 13.15
C ALA A 223 -13.72 30.33 12.53
N SER A 224 -14.58 31.24 12.06
CA SER A 224 -14.17 32.54 11.53
C SER A 224 -13.39 33.35 12.55
N SER A 225 -12.21 33.83 12.16
CA SER A 225 -11.37 34.71 13.00
C SER A 225 -11.97 36.10 13.19
N ARG A 226 -12.70 36.61 12.19
CA ARG A 226 -13.33 37.94 12.21
C ARG A 226 -14.79 37.84 12.64
N ARG A 227 -15.18 38.65 13.63
CA ARG A 227 -16.59 38.81 14.02
C ARG A 227 -17.37 39.44 12.88
N GLU A 228 -18.51 38.86 12.54
CA GLU A 228 -19.51 39.56 11.72
C GLU A 228 -20.17 40.69 12.52
N SER A 229 -20.83 41.61 11.82
CA SER A 229 -21.66 42.64 12.47
C SER A 229 -22.69 41.96 13.38
N GLY A 230 -22.56 42.17 14.70
CA GLY A 230 -23.39 41.51 15.71
C GLY A 230 -22.67 40.47 16.58
N GLY A 231 -21.34 40.33 16.48
CA GLY A 231 -20.56 39.47 17.39
C GLY A 231 -20.72 37.97 17.14
N LYS A 232 -21.31 37.59 16.01
CA LYS A 232 -21.57 36.20 15.65
C LYS A 232 -20.35 35.56 14.99
N VAL A 233 -20.25 34.25 15.17
CA VAL A 233 -19.20 33.38 14.67
C VAL A 233 -19.80 32.40 13.68
N ARG A 234 -19.08 32.09 12.59
CA ARG A 234 -19.49 31.08 11.61
C ARG A 234 -18.38 30.07 11.40
N VAL A 235 -18.73 28.91 10.85
CA VAL A 235 -17.74 27.95 10.36
C VAL A 235 -17.11 28.51 9.09
N GLU A 236 -15.79 28.67 9.08
CA GLU A 236 -15.02 29.20 7.94
C GLU A 236 -14.55 28.07 7.02
N LYS A 237 -14.06 26.99 7.64
CA LYS A 237 -13.45 25.87 6.94
C LYS A 237 -13.73 24.57 7.67
N VAL A 238 -14.06 23.54 6.92
CA VAL A 238 -14.10 22.16 7.40
C VAL A 238 -13.11 21.35 6.58
N SER A 239 -12.28 20.53 7.22
CA SER A 239 -11.42 19.56 6.54
C SER A 239 -11.81 18.18 7.01
N VAL A 240 -11.90 17.21 6.11
CA VAL A 240 -12.23 15.82 6.46
C VAL A 240 -11.22 14.86 5.84
N GLY A 241 -11.05 13.70 6.46
CA GLY A 241 -10.16 12.67 5.93
C GLY A 241 -10.39 11.29 6.55
N MET A 242 -9.75 10.30 5.92
CA MET A 242 -9.71 8.92 6.42
C MET A 242 -8.25 8.52 6.62
N LEU A 243 -7.91 8.02 7.80
CA LEU A 243 -6.56 7.62 8.19
C LEU A 243 -6.47 6.13 8.48
N SER A 244 -5.29 5.57 8.29
CA SER A 244 -4.97 4.26 8.85
C SER A 244 -4.72 4.37 10.35
N ALA A 245 -5.45 3.61 11.17
CA ALA A 245 -5.28 3.57 12.63
C ALA A 245 -3.87 3.13 13.08
N LEU A 246 -3.17 2.35 12.25
CA LEU A 246 -1.82 1.86 12.56
C LEU A 246 -0.75 2.91 12.32
N SER A 247 -0.87 3.68 11.24
CA SER A 247 0.19 4.59 10.79
C SER A 247 -0.12 6.06 11.01
N TRP A 248 -1.38 6.39 11.33
CA TRP A 248 -1.90 7.76 11.44
C TRP A 248 -1.59 8.60 10.18
N ARG A 249 -1.60 7.93 9.03
CA ARG A 249 -1.45 8.55 7.71
C ARG A 249 -2.77 8.46 6.96
N TYR A 250 -3.08 9.52 6.22
CA TYR A 250 -4.22 9.53 5.32
C TYR A 250 -4.13 8.38 4.32
N LEU A 251 -5.28 7.75 4.08
CA LEU A 251 -5.44 6.73 3.07
C LEU A 251 -5.26 7.35 1.68
N SER A 252 -4.90 6.52 0.70
CA SER A 252 -5.05 6.94 -0.70
C SER A 252 -6.54 7.02 -1.05
N VAL A 253 -6.89 7.81 -2.08
CA VAL A 253 -8.28 7.85 -2.58
C VAL A 253 -8.80 6.47 -2.92
N ASP A 254 -7.99 5.63 -3.59
CA ASP A 254 -8.37 4.26 -3.93
C ASP A 254 -8.64 3.41 -2.67
N ASP A 255 -7.84 3.59 -1.60
CA ASP A 255 -8.01 2.84 -0.37
C ASP A 255 -9.28 3.24 0.38
N GLY A 256 -9.59 4.54 0.41
CA GLY A 256 -10.82 5.10 0.97
C GLY A 256 -12.06 4.68 0.18
N LEU A 257 -12.03 4.76 -1.15
CA LEU A 257 -13.11 4.27 -2.01
C LEU A 257 -13.37 2.77 -1.84
N ARG A 258 -12.30 1.96 -1.74
CA ARG A 258 -12.43 0.53 -1.44
C ARG A 258 -13.03 0.29 -0.05
N TYR A 259 -12.80 1.18 0.91
CA TYR A 259 -13.44 1.09 2.22
C TYR A 259 -14.93 1.39 2.11
N LEU A 260 -15.31 2.52 1.49
CA LEU A 260 -16.69 2.94 1.33
C LEU A 260 -17.52 1.97 0.48
N GLN A 261 -16.91 1.35 -0.53
CA GLN A 261 -17.54 0.34 -1.37
C GLN A 261 -18.18 -0.80 -0.56
N HIS A 262 -17.54 -1.23 0.54
CA HIS A 262 -18.06 -2.31 1.38
C HIS A 262 -19.38 -1.97 2.08
N PHE A 263 -19.72 -0.70 2.20
CA PHE A 263 -20.96 -0.26 2.85
C PHE A 263 -21.98 0.30 1.85
N LEU A 264 -21.50 0.81 0.72
CA LEU A 264 -22.35 1.45 -0.29
C LEU A 264 -22.75 0.52 -1.45
N LEU A 265 -21.97 -0.52 -1.74
CA LEU A 265 -22.22 -1.44 -2.85
C LEU A 265 -22.47 -2.89 -2.43
N ASP A 266 -22.03 -3.31 -1.24
CA ASP A 266 -22.39 -4.62 -0.71
C ASP A 266 -23.75 -4.50 0.00
N PRO A 267 -24.83 -5.09 -0.54
CA PRO A 267 -26.08 -5.19 0.19
C PRO A 267 -25.84 -6.22 1.27
N ASN A 268 -25.62 -5.82 2.52
CA ASN A 268 -25.77 -6.75 3.62
C ASN A 268 -27.26 -6.79 3.96
N PRO A 269 -27.99 -7.89 3.66
CA PRO A 269 -29.40 -7.99 3.97
C PRO A 269 -29.54 -8.39 5.43
N THR A 270 -29.48 -7.43 6.36
CA THR A 270 -29.75 -7.71 7.78
C THR A 270 -30.84 -6.85 8.37
N THR A 271 -31.84 -6.50 7.56
CA THR A 271 -33.14 -6.00 8.05
C THR A 271 -34.26 -6.49 7.14
N ALA A 272 -34.36 -7.81 7.00
CA ALA A 272 -35.55 -8.47 6.46
C ALA A 272 -35.95 -9.62 7.40
N GLY A 273 -36.72 -9.25 8.41
CA GLY A 273 -37.45 -10.12 9.34
C GLY A 273 -38.18 -9.15 10.28
N GLY A 274 -39.39 -8.69 9.97
CA GLY A 274 -40.59 -9.54 9.86
C GLY A 274 -40.88 -10.05 11.26
N GLY A 275 -41.62 -9.33 12.09
CA GLY A 275 -43.03 -9.07 11.90
C GLY A 275 -43.82 -10.04 12.77
N ALA A 276 -44.09 -9.63 14.01
CA ALA A 276 -45.26 -9.97 14.83
C ALA A 276 -45.35 -8.89 15.92
#